data_AF-A0A3M8P4T2-F1
#
_entry.id   AF-A0A3M8P4T2-F1
#
_cell.length_a   1.000
_cell.length_b   1.000
_cell.length_c   1.000
_cell.angle_alpha   90.00
_cell.angle_beta   90.00
_cell.angle_gamma   90.00
#
_symmetry.space_group_name_H-M   'P 1'
#
loop_
_entity.id
_entity.type
_entity.pdbx_description
1 polymer ?
#
loop_
_entity_poly.entity_id
_entity_poly.type
_entity_poly.pdbx_seq_one_letter_code
_entity_poly.pdbx_strand_id
1 'polypeptide(L)'
;MNKVQFQFHGVVLLYGYLQRLFVYGNIKGMLDTKPEAAEWDELPQHLDHVSAIFQNFDRKAGLNIDQIKQAFTAYRTVEAMTPQTFPDKEKAPLSERLAVTGAALYAEEYINTGLIHLGMNFDPKVEKRYRQQAEHYKKVVKIMTMLVEKTAEKKTLSKAEADQLQKWYQTTMESADTVKKDIRRIRYFLNGTTP
;
A
#
# COMPACT_ATOMS: atom_id res chain seq x y z
N MET A 1 20.56 -0.55 -10.07
CA MET A 1 19.83 0.73 -10.07
C MET A 1 20.78 1.84 -9.69
N ASN A 2 20.65 3.03 -10.26
CA ASN A 2 21.40 4.21 -9.81
C ASN A 2 20.69 4.91 -8.63
N LYS A 3 21.33 5.91 -8.02
CA LYS A 3 20.78 6.67 -6.87
C LYS A 3 19.34 7.14 -7.12
N VAL A 4 19.10 7.76 -8.28
CA VAL A 4 17.82 8.35 -8.65
C VAL A 4 16.72 7.28 -8.79
N GLN A 5 17.05 6.15 -9.41
CA GLN A 5 16.16 4.99 -9.50
C GLN A 5 15.82 4.43 -8.12
N PHE A 6 16.79 4.35 -7.21
CA PHE A 6 16.53 3.94 -5.82
C PHE A 6 15.57 4.90 -5.13
N GLN A 7 15.80 6.21 -5.25
CA GLN A 7 14.92 7.21 -4.66
C GLN A 7 13.49 7.13 -5.21
N PHE A 8 13.32 6.99 -6.52
CA PHE A 8 12.01 6.81 -7.12
C PHE A 8 11.31 5.55 -6.60
N HIS A 9 12.03 4.44 -6.50
CA HIS A 9 11.50 3.19 -5.94
C HIS A 9 11.09 3.36 -4.46
N GLY A 10 11.88 4.09 -3.67
CA GLY A 10 11.53 4.43 -2.29
C GLY A 10 10.21 5.21 -2.19
N VAL A 11 10.00 6.19 -3.07
CA VAL A 11 8.75 6.95 -3.16
C VAL A 11 7.57 6.06 -3.56
N VAL A 12 7.76 5.17 -4.54
CA VAL A 12 6.72 4.21 -4.97
C VAL A 12 6.27 3.31 -3.82
N LEU A 13 7.22 2.70 -3.10
CA LEU A 13 6.90 1.84 -1.96
C LEU A 13 6.24 2.63 -0.84
N LEU A 14 6.77 3.80 -0.51
CA LEU A 14 6.19 4.67 0.52
C LEU A 14 4.75 5.03 0.21
N TYR A 15 4.46 5.44 -1.03
CA TYR A 15 3.10 5.76 -1.46
C TYR A 15 2.19 4.53 -1.36
N GLY A 16 2.64 3.35 -1.80
CA GLY A 16 1.89 2.11 -1.68
C GLY A 16 1.53 1.74 -0.24
N TYR A 17 2.46 1.90 0.69
CA TYR A 17 2.18 1.62 2.11
C TYR A 17 1.35 2.69 2.80
N LEU A 18 1.44 3.96 2.40
CA LEU A 18 0.47 4.97 2.83
C LEU A 18 -0.94 4.64 2.32
N GLN A 19 -1.07 4.19 1.08
CA GLN A 19 -2.35 3.73 0.52
C GLN A 19 -2.88 2.50 1.27
N ARG A 20 -2.01 1.57 1.67
CA ARG A 20 -2.37 0.44 2.54
C ARG A 20 -3.09 0.95 3.79
N LEU A 21 -2.48 1.89 4.51
CA LEU A 21 -3.04 2.46 5.72
C LEU A 21 -4.37 3.17 5.42
N PHE A 22 -4.37 4.11 4.48
CA PHE A 22 -5.57 4.87 4.16
C PHE A 22 -6.76 3.98 3.78
N VAL A 23 -6.55 2.96 2.95
CA VAL A 23 -7.59 1.99 2.57
C VAL A 23 -8.04 1.15 3.77
N TYR A 24 -7.11 0.69 4.62
CA TYR A 24 -7.46 -0.03 5.85
C TYR A 24 -8.41 0.80 6.73
N GLY A 25 -8.07 2.07 6.98
CA GLY A 25 -8.89 3.00 7.75
C GLY A 25 -10.26 3.25 7.11
N ASN A 26 -10.31 3.44 5.79
CA ASN A 26 -11.55 3.66 5.05
C ASN A 26 -12.48 2.44 5.10
N ILE A 27 -11.98 1.22 4.86
CA ILE A 27 -12.81 0.01 4.93
C ILE A 27 -13.36 -0.15 6.35
N LYS A 28 -12.53 0.07 7.39
CA LYS A 28 -13.00 0.06 8.77
C LYS A 28 -14.06 1.11 9.05
N GLY A 29 -13.90 2.32 8.51
CA GLY A 29 -14.92 3.37 8.58
C GLY A 29 -16.24 2.97 7.92
N MET A 30 -16.20 2.35 6.74
CA MET A 30 -17.39 1.86 6.02
C MET A 30 -18.10 0.72 6.73
N LEU A 31 -17.40 -0.03 7.59
CA LEU A 31 -17.93 -1.18 8.33
C LEU A 31 -18.18 -0.86 9.81
N ASP A 32 -18.25 0.43 10.17
CA ASP A 32 -18.51 0.95 11.52
C ASP A 32 -17.50 0.46 12.59
N THR A 33 -16.26 0.16 12.19
CA THR A 33 -15.17 -0.31 13.06
C THR A 33 -13.96 0.63 13.00
N LYS A 34 -14.17 1.95 13.07
CA LYS A 34 -13.13 2.98 12.91
C LYS A 34 -11.85 2.66 13.72
N PRO A 35 -10.65 2.90 13.14
CA PRO A 35 -9.41 2.88 13.92
C PRO A 35 -9.43 3.93 15.04
N GLU A 36 -8.83 3.63 16.18
CA GLU A 36 -8.90 4.48 17.38
C GLU A 36 -7.87 5.63 17.41
N ALA A 37 -6.88 5.64 16.50
CA ALA A 37 -5.70 6.51 16.60
C ALA A 37 -5.85 7.85 15.84
N ALA A 38 -5.34 8.95 16.39
CA ALA A 38 -5.37 10.27 15.74
C ALA A 38 -4.47 10.33 14.49
N GLU A 39 -3.46 9.47 14.43
CA GLU A 39 -2.51 9.36 13.32
C GLU A 39 -3.18 8.93 12.00
N TRP A 40 -4.39 8.36 12.05
CA TRP A 40 -5.18 8.04 10.85
C TRP A 40 -5.70 9.29 10.14
N ASP A 41 -5.92 10.40 10.87
CA ASP A 41 -6.40 11.67 10.32
C ASP A 41 -5.28 12.42 9.57
N GLU A 42 -4.01 12.11 9.87
CA GLU A 42 -2.84 12.71 9.20
C GLU A 42 -2.47 12.01 7.86
N LEU A 43 -3.02 10.81 7.62
CA LEU A 43 -2.70 10.03 6.42
C LEU A 43 -3.02 10.73 5.08
N PRO A 44 -4.15 11.44 4.92
CA PRO A 44 -4.43 12.18 3.68
C PRO A 44 -3.33 13.19 3.35
N GLN A 45 -2.84 13.93 4.36
CA GLN A 45 -1.77 14.90 4.16
C GLN A 45 -0.46 14.24 3.73
N HIS A 46 -0.11 13.10 4.33
CA HIS A 46 1.07 12.33 3.90
C HIS A 46 0.93 11.79 2.47
N LEU A 47 -0.26 11.32 2.10
CA LEU A 47 -0.55 10.88 0.73
C LEU A 47 -0.38 12.02 -0.28
N ASP A 48 -0.92 13.20 0.03
CA ASP A 48 -0.83 14.37 -0.85
C ASP A 48 0.63 14.79 -1.05
N HIS A 49 1.41 14.86 0.03
CA HIS A 49 2.83 15.21 -0.05
C HIS A 49 3.63 14.19 -0.86
N VAL A 50 3.47 12.89 -0.59
CA VAL A 50 4.22 11.85 -1.32
C VAL A 50 3.76 11.74 -2.77
N SER A 51 2.47 11.94 -3.05
CA SER A 51 1.93 12.05 -4.42
C SER A 51 2.55 13.23 -5.18
N ALA A 52 2.65 14.40 -4.54
CA ALA A 52 3.30 15.56 -5.14
C ALA A 52 4.79 15.31 -5.43
N ILE A 53 5.50 14.62 -4.54
CA ILE A 53 6.88 14.17 -4.78
C ILE A 53 6.95 13.22 -5.98
N PHE A 54 6.05 12.24 -6.06
CA PHE A 54 6.01 11.27 -7.14
C PHE A 54 5.76 11.94 -8.50
N GLN A 55 4.79 12.86 -8.59
CA GLN A 55 4.43 13.57 -9.81
C GLN A 55 5.54 14.50 -10.30
N ASN A 56 6.22 15.18 -9.37
CA ASN A 56 7.25 16.18 -9.66
C ASN A 56 8.68 15.65 -9.47
N PHE A 57 8.87 14.33 -9.56
CA PHE A 57 10.16 13.71 -9.32
C PHE A 57 11.17 14.08 -10.40
N ASP A 58 12.32 14.66 -10.00
CA ASP A 58 13.40 14.97 -10.93
C ASP A 58 14.15 13.69 -11.33
N ARG A 59 14.02 13.31 -12.60
CA ARG A 59 14.62 12.08 -13.15
C ARG A 59 16.14 12.15 -13.32
N LYS A 60 16.74 13.32 -13.18
CA LYS A 60 18.19 13.55 -13.27
C LYS A 60 18.82 13.75 -11.89
N ALA A 61 18.21 14.59 -11.06
CA ALA A 61 18.76 14.93 -9.74
C ALA A 61 18.22 14.04 -8.60
N GLY A 62 17.06 13.41 -8.79
CA GLY A 62 16.35 12.67 -7.74
C GLY A 62 15.65 13.59 -6.75
N LEU A 63 15.56 13.15 -5.50
CA LEU A 63 14.90 13.94 -4.45
C LEU A 63 15.80 15.06 -3.94
N ASN A 64 15.24 16.26 -3.80
CA ASN A 64 15.90 17.34 -3.06
C ASN A 64 15.77 17.14 -1.53
N ILE A 65 16.50 17.95 -0.75
CA ILE A 65 16.58 17.81 0.71
C ILE A 65 15.20 17.93 1.38
N ASP A 66 14.34 18.83 0.90
CA ASP A 66 13.03 19.07 1.52
C ASP A 66 12.06 17.93 1.18
N GLN A 67 12.09 17.42 -0.05
CA GLN A 67 11.35 16.22 -0.44
C GLN A 67 11.79 14.99 0.36
N ILE A 68 13.10 14.83 0.62
CA ILE A 68 13.63 13.76 1.47
C ILE A 68 13.05 13.88 2.89
N LYS A 69 13.09 15.08 3.49
CA LYS A 69 12.53 15.31 4.83
C LYS A 69 11.03 14.97 4.88
N GLN A 70 10.25 15.45 3.92
CA GLN A 70 8.81 15.18 3.84
C GLN A 70 8.52 13.68 3.68
N ALA A 71 9.25 12.99 2.80
CA ALA A 71 9.14 11.55 2.63
C ALA A 71 9.53 10.78 3.91
N PHE A 72 10.54 11.26 4.65
CA PHE A 72 10.92 10.66 5.92
C PHE A 72 9.89 10.84 7.03
N THR A 73 9.17 11.97 7.07
CA THR A 73 8.04 12.15 7.99
C THR A 73 6.96 11.10 7.70
N ALA A 74 6.53 10.98 6.45
CA ALA A 74 5.54 9.99 6.05
C ALA A 74 6.03 8.54 6.27
N TYR A 75 7.32 8.27 6.05
CA TYR A 75 7.92 6.98 6.33
C TYR A 75 7.78 6.57 7.80
N ARG A 76 8.01 7.50 8.74
CA ARG A 76 7.88 7.22 10.17
C ARG A 76 6.45 6.86 10.54
N THR A 77 5.46 7.54 9.96
CA THR A 77 4.04 7.20 10.12
C THR A 77 3.76 5.79 9.59
N VAL A 78 4.24 5.45 8.39
CA VAL A 78 4.10 4.10 7.83
C VAL A 78 4.75 3.03 8.72
N GLU A 79 5.97 3.29 9.21
CA GLU A 79 6.72 2.37 10.06
C GLU A 79 5.99 2.10 11.39
N ALA A 80 5.42 3.14 11.99
CA ALA A 80 4.70 3.04 13.26
C ALA A 80 3.32 2.36 13.10
N MET A 81 2.59 2.65 12.02
CA MET A 81 1.19 2.25 11.88
C MET A 81 0.99 0.92 11.17
N THR A 82 1.86 0.54 10.23
CA THR A 82 1.65 -0.70 9.45
C THR A 82 1.51 -1.96 10.30
N PRO A 83 2.24 -2.16 11.42
CA PRO A 83 2.02 -3.30 12.31
C PRO A 83 0.57 -3.42 12.81
N GLN A 84 -0.16 -2.31 12.94
CA GLN A 84 -1.56 -2.31 13.37
C GLN A 84 -2.50 -2.94 12.33
N THR A 85 -2.05 -3.11 11.08
CA THR A 85 -2.80 -3.79 10.00
C THR A 85 -2.61 -5.30 9.98
N PHE A 86 -1.96 -5.87 11.01
CA PHE A 86 -1.73 -7.32 11.15
C PHE A 86 -2.26 -7.82 12.50
N PRO A 87 -3.58 -8.02 12.64
CA PRO A 87 -4.21 -8.49 13.87
C PRO A 87 -3.97 -9.99 14.14
N ASP A 88 -4.47 -10.50 15.27
CA ASP A 88 -4.48 -11.94 15.55
C ASP A 88 -5.24 -12.70 14.45
N LYS A 89 -4.49 -13.53 13.70
CA LYS A 89 -4.97 -14.25 12.51
C LYS A 89 -6.17 -15.13 12.78
N GLU A 90 -6.33 -15.67 14.00
CA GLU A 90 -7.38 -16.65 14.32
C GLU A 90 -8.67 -15.98 14.80
N LYS A 91 -8.56 -14.76 15.35
CA LYS A 91 -9.66 -14.07 16.04
C LYS A 91 -10.22 -12.88 15.27
N ALA A 92 -9.61 -12.50 14.15
CA ALA A 92 -10.06 -11.36 13.36
C ALA A 92 -11.52 -11.54 12.89
N PRO A 93 -12.43 -10.61 13.22
CA PRO A 93 -13.80 -10.62 12.70
C PRO A 93 -13.82 -10.32 11.19
N LEU A 94 -14.96 -10.55 10.54
CA LEU A 94 -15.09 -10.36 9.09
C LEU A 94 -14.67 -8.95 8.63
N SER A 95 -15.09 -7.90 9.34
CA SER A 95 -14.74 -6.51 9.02
C SER A 95 -13.23 -6.28 9.02
N GLU A 96 -12.55 -6.86 10.01
CA GLU A 96 -11.10 -6.78 10.12
C GLU A 96 -10.41 -7.55 8.99
N ARG A 97 -10.88 -8.75 8.64
CA ARG A 97 -10.34 -9.52 7.50
C ARG A 97 -10.50 -8.78 6.18
N LEU A 98 -11.65 -8.14 5.96
CA LEU A 98 -11.92 -7.29 4.79
C LEU A 98 -10.95 -6.09 4.75
N ALA A 99 -10.76 -5.41 5.88
CA ALA A 99 -9.88 -4.24 5.96
C ALA A 99 -8.41 -4.61 5.69
N VAL A 100 -7.89 -5.66 6.35
CA VAL A 100 -6.51 -6.13 6.16
C VAL A 100 -6.26 -6.58 4.72
N THR A 101 -7.17 -7.39 4.19
CA THR A 101 -7.05 -7.94 2.84
C THR A 101 -7.18 -6.84 1.79
N GLY A 102 -8.17 -5.96 1.92
CA GLY A 102 -8.37 -4.89 0.97
C GLY A 102 -7.21 -3.89 0.96
N ALA A 103 -6.74 -3.49 2.14
CA ALA A 103 -5.54 -2.67 2.26
C ALA A 103 -4.33 -3.26 1.55
N ALA A 104 -4.10 -4.57 1.68
CA ALA A 104 -3.00 -5.25 1.00
C ALA A 104 -3.17 -5.24 -0.53
N LEU A 105 -4.35 -5.61 -1.03
CA LEU A 105 -4.62 -5.70 -2.47
C LEU A 105 -4.55 -4.34 -3.17
N TYR A 106 -5.09 -3.29 -2.55
CA TYR A 106 -4.97 -1.93 -3.06
C TYR A 106 -3.52 -1.46 -3.04
N ALA A 107 -2.78 -1.73 -1.96
CA ALA A 107 -1.36 -1.36 -1.90
C ALA A 107 -0.54 -2.03 -3.01
N GLU A 108 -0.78 -3.32 -3.29
CA GLU A 108 -0.12 -4.02 -4.39
C GLU A 108 -0.48 -3.42 -5.77
N GLU A 109 -1.73 -3.00 -5.96
CA GLU A 109 -2.17 -2.30 -7.18
C GLU A 109 -1.45 -0.95 -7.37
N TYR A 110 -1.36 -0.14 -6.31
CA TYR A 110 -0.63 1.12 -6.34
C TYR A 110 0.88 0.94 -6.54
N ILE A 111 1.49 -0.05 -5.88
CA ILE A 111 2.90 -0.39 -6.07
C ILE A 111 3.15 -0.83 -7.51
N ASN A 112 2.31 -1.71 -8.05
CA ASN A 112 2.41 -2.16 -9.44
C ASN A 112 2.34 -0.98 -10.41
N THR A 113 1.39 -0.06 -10.21
CA THR A 113 1.27 1.16 -11.01
C THR A 113 2.51 2.05 -10.89
N GLY A 114 3.03 2.26 -9.68
CA GLY A 114 4.27 3.01 -9.47
C GLY A 114 5.49 2.35 -10.14
N LEU A 115 5.55 1.02 -10.16
CA LEU A 115 6.61 0.27 -10.85
C LEU A 115 6.50 0.33 -12.38
N ILE A 116 5.29 0.42 -12.93
CA ILE A 116 5.09 0.73 -14.35
C ILE A 116 5.70 2.11 -14.67
N HIS A 117 5.42 3.13 -13.85
CA HIS A 117 6.01 4.46 -14.02
C HIS A 117 7.53 4.46 -13.86
N LEU A 118 8.07 3.68 -12.91
CA LEU A 118 9.51 3.47 -12.78
C LEU A 118 10.08 2.92 -14.08
N GLY A 119 9.45 1.89 -14.65
CA GLY A 119 9.87 1.29 -15.90
C GLY A 119 9.83 2.26 -17.08
N MET A 120 8.74 3.03 -17.23
CA MET A 120 8.61 4.04 -18.27
C MET A 120 9.73 5.09 -18.22
N ASN A 121 10.19 5.43 -17.01
CA ASN A 121 11.18 6.48 -16.80
C ASN A 121 12.62 5.97 -16.86
N PHE A 122 12.87 4.69 -16.57
CA PHE A 122 14.21 4.18 -16.29
C PHE A 122 14.54 2.81 -16.89
N ASP A 123 13.56 1.93 -17.09
CA ASP A 123 13.78 0.57 -17.61
C ASP A 123 12.50 0.00 -18.29
N PRO A 124 12.43 0.00 -19.63
CA PRO A 124 11.28 -0.53 -20.36
C PRO A 124 10.98 -2.02 -20.09
N LYS A 125 11.96 -2.82 -19.64
CA LYS A 125 11.71 -4.23 -19.29
C LYS A 125 10.89 -4.33 -18.01
N VAL A 126 11.16 -3.46 -17.04
CA VAL A 126 10.36 -3.33 -15.81
C VAL A 126 8.93 -2.95 -16.17
N GLU A 127 8.75 -1.94 -17.03
CA GLU A 127 7.42 -1.52 -17.47
C GLU A 127 6.60 -2.68 -18.05
N LYS A 128 7.18 -3.40 -19.03
CA LYS A 128 6.50 -4.52 -19.70
C LYS A 128 6.08 -5.60 -18.69
N ARG A 129 6.95 -5.92 -17.73
CA ARG A 129 6.68 -6.94 -16.71
C ARG A 129 5.49 -6.57 -15.82
N TYR A 130 5.42 -5.33 -15.34
CA TYR A 130 4.37 -4.89 -14.40
C TYR A 130 3.06 -4.51 -15.11
N ARG A 131 3.11 -4.06 -16.39
CA ARG A 131 1.89 -3.89 -17.20
C ARG A 131 1.09 -5.18 -17.36
N GLN A 132 1.77 -6.34 -17.47
CA GLN A 132 1.10 -7.64 -17.57
C GLN A 132 0.28 -7.99 -16.31
N GLN A 133 0.61 -7.40 -15.16
CA GLN A 133 -0.05 -7.66 -13.87
C GLN A 133 -1.16 -6.63 -13.56
N ALA A 134 -1.20 -5.49 -14.26
CA ALA A 134 -2.12 -4.40 -13.97
C ALA A 134 -3.60 -4.84 -14.02
N GLU A 135 -3.99 -5.61 -15.05
CA GLU A 135 -5.37 -6.07 -15.20
C GLU A 135 -5.78 -7.09 -14.12
N HIS A 136 -4.82 -7.89 -13.63
CA HIS A 136 -5.05 -8.78 -12.51
C HIS A 136 -5.39 -7.98 -11.25
N TYR A 137 -4.57 -6.99 -10.90
CA TYR A 137 -4.76 -6.16 -9.71
C TYR A 137 -6.07 -5.38 -9.76
N LYS A 138 -6.39 -4.74 -10.89
CA LYS A 138 -7.68 -4.06 -11.08
C LYS A 138 -8.87 -4.97 -10.82
N LYS A 139 -8.83 -6.20 -11.35
CA LYS A 139 -9.90 -7.18 -11.15
C LYS A 139 -10.04 -7.56 -9.68
N VAL A 140 -8.93 -7.85 -9.01
CA VAL A 140 -8.93 -8.28 -7.60
C VAL A 140 -9.40 -7.15 -6.68
N VAL A 141 -8.92 -5.92 -6.90
CA VAL A 141 -9.38 -4.72 -6.20
C VAL A 141 -10.88 -4.51 -6.40
N LYS A 142 -11.41 -4.62 -7.63
CA LYS A 142 -12.85 -4.51 -7.89
C LYS A 142 -13.66 -5.55 -7.13
N ILE A 143 -13.19 -6.80 -7.07
CA ILE A 143 -13.85 -7.85 -6.28
C ILE A 143 -13.86 -7.46 -4.80
N MET A 144 -12.72 -6.99 -4.28
CA MET A 144 -12.61 -6.53 -2.91
C MET A 144 -13.60 -5.40 -2.60
N THR A 145 -13.70 -4.38 -3.45
CA THR A 145 -14.67 -3.28 -3.30
C THR A 145 -16.09 -3.83 -3.16
N MET A 146 -16.50 -4.75 -4.05
CA MET A 146 -17.84 -5.36 -4.00
C MET A 146 -18.08 -6.12 -2.68
N LEU A 147 -17.07 -6.84 -2.15
CA LEU A 147 -17.22 -7.56 -0.87
C LEU A 147 -17.40 -6.61 0.31
N VAL A 148 -16.67 -5.48 0.31
CA VAL A 148 -16.80 -4.44 1.34
C VAL A 148 -18.18 -3.79 1.27
N GLU A 149 -18.60 -3.34 0.09
CA GLU A 149 -19.92 -2.72 -0.13
C GLU A 149 -21.05 -3.66 0.29
N LYS A 150 -21.01 -4.91 -0.13
CA LYS A 150 -21.99 -5.93 0.25
C LYS A 150 -22.08 -6.11 1.77
N THR A 151 -20.93 -6.11 2.44
CA THR A 151 -20.88 -6.23 3.91
C THR A 151 -21.39 -4.97 4.61
N ALA A 152 -21.06 -3.78 4.09
CA ALA A 152 -21.58 -2.50 4.59
C ALA A 152 -23.11 -2.41 4.48
N GLU A 153 -23.68 -2.99 3.41
CA GLU A 153 -25.13 -3.15 3.22
C GLU A 153 -25.74 -4.27 4.10
N LYS A 154 -24.97 -4.84 5.03
CA LYS A 154 -25.38 -5.94 5.93
C LYS A 154 -25.82 -7.21 5.20
N LYS A 155 -25.38 -7.40 3.95
CA LYS A 155 -25.64 -8.63 3.19
C LYS A 155 -24.56 -9.67 3.50
N THR A 156 -24.98 -10.92 3.63
CA THR A 156 -24.07 -12.04 3.89
C THR A 156 -23.26 -12.37 2.63
N LEU A 157 -21.96 -12.61 2.82
CA LEU A 157 -21.13 -13.18 1.76
C LEU A 157 -21.57 -14.62 1.46
N SER A 158 -21.65 -14.97 0.19
CA SER A 158 -21.79 -16.36 -0.23
C SER A 158 -20.58 -17.17 0.22
N LYS A 159 -20.74 -18.50 0.31
CA LYS A 159 -19.64 -19.40 0.69
C LYS A 159 -18.40 -19.21 -0.18
N ALA A 160 -18.57 -19.08 -1.50
CA ALA A 160 -17.45 -18.88 -2.43
C ALA A 160 -16.71 -17.55 -2.19
N GLU A 161 -17.44 -16.46 -1.90
CA GLU A 161 -16.85 -15.16 -1.55
C GLU A 161 -16.08 -15.23 -0.22
N ALA A 162 -16.66 -15.88 0.79
CA ALA A 162 -16.03 -16.06 2.10
C ALA A 162 -14.76 -16.93 2.00
N ASP A 163 -14.81 -18.02 1.23
CA ASP A 163 -13.65 -18.90 0.99
C ASP A 163 -12.53 -18.16 0.24
N GLN A 164 -12.88 -17.31 -0.73
CA GLN A 164 -11.91 -16.50 -1.47
C GLN A 164 -11.26 -15.43 -0.58
N LEU A 165 -12.06 -14.71 0.21
CA LEU A 165 -11.56 -13.75 1.19
C LEU A 165 -10.61 -14.44 2.19
N GLN A 166 -10.98 -15.62 2.68
CA GLN A 166 -10.17 -16.36 3.63
C GLN A 166 -8.78 -16.71 3.07
N LYS A 167 -8.71 -17.13 1.80
CA LYS A 167 -7.44 -17.41 1.12
C LYS A 167 -6.58 -16.16 1.03
N TRP A 168 -7.14 -15.04 0.55
CA TRP A 168 -6.40 -13.78 0.45
C TRP A 168 -5.94 -13.25 1.81
N TYR A 169 -6.79 -13.38 2.84
CA TYR A 169 -6.44 -12.99 4.19
C TYR A 169 -5.26 -13.81 4.72
N GLN A 170 -5.27 -15.14 4.54
CA GLN A 170 -4.15 -16.00 4.95
C GLN A 170 -2.84 -15.59 4.26
N THR A 171 -2.86 -15.42 2.94
CA THR A 171 -1.69 -14.96 2.17
C THR A 171 -1.19 -13.59 2.63
N THR A 172 -2.11 -12.67 2.96
CA THR A 172 -1.76 -11.35 3.50
C THR A 172 -1.09 -11.45 4.85
N MET A 173 -1.59 -12.31 5.75
CA MET A 173 -0.98 -12.50 7.07
C MET A 173 0.38 -13.17 6.99
N GLU A 174 0.59 -14.09 6.04
CA GLU A 174 1.88 -14.73 5.77
C GLU A 174 2.94 -13.77 5.22
N SER A 175 2.52 -12.65 4.61
CA SER A 175 3.44 -11.66 4.04
C SER A 175 3.91 -10.59 5.03
N ALA A 176 3.46 -10.62 6.29
CA ALA A 176 3.77 -9.60 7.31
C ALA A 176 5.27 -9.31 7.47
N ASP A 177 6.11 -10.36 7.49
CA ASP A 177 7.56 -10.20 7.59
C ASP A 177 8.18 -9.58 6.33
N THR A 178 7.61 -9.87 5.16
CA THR A 178 8.04 -9.25 3.89
C THR A 178 7.70 -7.77 3.88
N VAL A 179 6.47 -7.41 4.28
CA VAL A 179 6.04 -6.01 4.42
C VAL A 179 6.96 -5.25 5.38
N LYS A 180 7.28 -5.83 6.54
CA LYS A 180 8.22 -5.24 7.50
C LYS A 180 9.61 -5.02 6.92
N LYS A 181 10.12 -5.96 6.11
CA LYS A 181 11.41 -5.82 5.41
C LYS A 181 11.35 -4.70 4.37
N ASP A 182 10.28 -4.61 3.61
CA ASP A 182 10.11 -3.59 2.59
C ASP A 182 10.01 -2.19 3.19
N ILE A 183 9.25 -2.02 4.28
CA ILE A 183 9.22 -0.76 5.03
C ILE A 183 10.64 -0.36 5.43
N ARG A 184 11.39 -1.25 6.07
CA ARG A 184 12.79 -0.96 6.44
C ARG A 184 13.69 -0.59 5.25
N ARG A 185 13.40 -1.07 4.04
CA ARG A 185 14.16 -0.74 2.83
C ARG A 185 13.87 0.67 2.33
N ILE A 186 12.66 1.19 2.55
CA ILE A 186 12.26 2.54 2.11
C ILE A 186 13.27 3.59 2.58
N ARG A 187 13.72 3.55 3.84
CA ARG A 187 14.70 4.51 4.37
C ARG A 187 16.01 4.56 3.58
N TYR A 188 16.48 3.41 3.09
CA TYR A 188 17.71 3.33 2.30
C TYR A 188 17.46 3.84 0.89
N PHE A 189 16.34 3.43 0.30
CA PHE A 189 15.94 3.86 -1.04
C PHE A 189 15.72 5.38 -1.13
N LEU A 190 15.09 6.01 -0.13
CA LEU A 190 14.93 7.47 -0.08
C LEU A 190 16.28 8.22 -0.02
N ASN A 191 17.29 7.62 0.60
CA ASN A 191 18.66 8.13 0.59
C ASN A 191 19.45 7.76 -0.68
N GLY A 192 18.86 6.95 -1.56
CA GLY A 192 19.45 6.48 -2.82
C GLY A 192 20.53 5.43 -2.63
N THR A 193 20.48 4.66 -1.53
CA THR A 193 21.45 3.62 -1.17
C THR A 193 20.80 2.24 -1.08
N THR A 194 21.61 1.19 -0.99
CA THR A 194 21.15 -0.16 -0.64
C THR A 194 21.17 -0.35 0.89
N PRO A 195 20.36 -1.30 1.42
CA PRO A 195 20.45 -1.74 2.81
C PRO A 195 21.83 -2.26 3.21
#